data_AF-A0A3A5V9I4-F1
#
_entry.id   AF-A0A3A5V9I4-F1
#
_cell.length_a   1.000
_cell.length_b   1.000
_cell.length_c   1.000
_cell.angle_alpha   90.00
_cell.angle_beta   90.00
_cell.angle_gamma   90.00
#
_symmetry.space_group_name_H-M   'P 1'
#
loop_
_entity.id
_entity.type
_entity.pdbx_description
1 polymer ?
#
loop_
_entity_poly.entity_id
_entity_poly.type
_entity_poly.pdbx_seq_one_letter_code
_entity_poly.pdbx_strand_id
1 'polypeptide(L)'
;MHPPSVAVERLLYGTGVGLLLGIGFGLQAGRSFGSTYLALELFIVLAVGCFVLGWMLGNGGGPLARWFSHETEDAMAKRVRSDIEEVHRSEDVTAKWAEMEAKVLTEDLSEEA
;
A
#
# COMPACT_ATOMS: atom_id res chain seq x y z
N MET A 1 4.25 8.53 -8.71
CA MET A 1 2.90 8.65 -8.12
C MET A 1 3.05 8.53 -6.61
N HIS A 2 2.44 9.41 -5.80
CA HIS A 2 2.56 9.26 -4.34
C HIS A 2 1.91 7.95 -3.89
N PRO A 3 2.55 7.19 -2.98
CA PRO A 3 1.97 5.96 -2.49
C PRO A 3 0.62 6.25 -1.81
N PRO A 4 -0.37 5.35 -1.93
CA PRO A 4 -1.70 5.55 -1.38
C PRO A 4 -1.68 5.78 0.14
N SER A 5 -0.71 5.21 0.84
CA SER A 5 -0.47 5.44 2.27
C SER A 5 -0.16 6.89 2.61
N VAL A 6 0.59 7.61 1.77
CA VAL A 6 0.92 9.04 1.97
C VAL A 6 -0.31 9.93 1.80
N ALA A 7 -1.18 9.61 0.85
CA ALA A 7 -2.43 10.35 0.67
C ALA A 7 -3.36 10.18 1.88
N VAL A 8 -3.45 8.95 2.41
CA VAL A 8 -4.27 8.63 3.59
C VAL A 8 -3.68 9.22 4.86
N GLU A 9 -2.37 9.19 5.05
CA GLU A 9 -1.70 9.85 6.17
C GLU A 9 -2.03 11.35 6.22
N ARG A 10 -1.91 12.04 5.07
CA ARG A 10 -2.26 13.46 4.95
C ARG A 10 -3.74 13.71 5.20
N LEU A 11 -4.62 12.82 4.74
CA LEU A 11 -6.05 12.89 5.03
C LEU A 11 -6.30 12.77 6.54
N LEU A 12 -5.69 11.79 7.22
CA LEU A 12 -5.86 11.56 8.65
C LEU A 12 -5.39 12.75 9.48
N TYR A 13 -4.22 13.33 9.17
CA TYR A 13 -3.76 14.54 9.85
C TYR A 13 -4.68 15.73 9.57
N GLY A 14 -5.15 15.90 8.33
CA GLY A 14 -6.11 16.94 7.97
C GLY A 14 -7.43 16.81 8.74
N THR A 15 -7.97 15.59 8.83
CA THR A 15 -9.17 15.30 9.63
C THR A 15 -8.93 15.53 11.12
N GLY A 16 -7.78 15.10 11.67
CA GLY A 16 -7.40 15.35 13.06
C GLY A 16 -7.35 16.84 13.40
N VAL A 17 -6.74 17.66 12.54
CA VAL A 17 -6.70 19.12 12.70
C VAL A 17 -8.11 19.74 12.60
N GLY A 18 -8.94 19.26 11.66
CA GLY A 18 -10.33 19.71 11.54
C GLY A 18 -11.17 19.40 12.79
N LEU A 19 -10.98 18.22 13.38
CA LEU A 19 -11.63 17.84 14.64
C LEU A 19 -11.17 18.73 15.80
N LEU A 20 -9.87 19.04 15.88
CA LEU A 20 -9.33 19.98 16.86
C LEU A 20 -9.93 21.38 16.73
N LEU A 21 -10.11 21.88 15.51
CA LEU A 21 -10.81 23.15 15.28
C LEU A 21 -12.27 23.09 15.75
N GLY A 22 -12.97 21.98 15.47
CA GLY A 22 -14.34 21.75 15.95
C GLY A 22 -14.43 21.76 17.48
N ILE A 23 -13.47 21.15 18.17
CA ILE A 23 -13.36 21.19 19.64
C ILE A 23 -13.15 22.63 20.11
N GLY A 24 -12.26 23.39 19.46
CA GLY A 24 -12.01 24.79 19.79
C GLY A 24 -13.27 25.66 19.69
N PHE A 25 -14.05 25.52 18.62
CA PHE A 25 -15.35 26.20 18.50
C PHE A 25 -16.37 25.71 19.53
N GLY A 26 -16.35 24.42 19.87
CA GLY A 26 -17.17 23.85 20.93
C GLY A 26 -16.92 24.53 22.28
N LEU A 27 -15.64 24.73 22.63
CA LEU A 27 -15.22 25.41 23.85
C LEU A 27 -15.60 26.90 23.85
N GLN A 28 -15.42 27.61 22.73
CA GLN A 28 -15.83 29.02 22.59
C GLN A 28 -17.34 29.21 22.75
N ALA A 29 -18.14 28.23 22.33
CA ALA A 29 -19.59 28.22 22.53
C ALA A 29 -20.03 27.92 23.98
N GLY A 30 -19.09 27.82 24.93
CA GLY A 30 -19.36 27.58 26.34
C GLY A 30 -19.63 26.11 26.68
N ARG A 31 -19.36 25.16 25.77
CA ARG A 31 -19.43 23.73 26.10
C ARG A 31 -18.21 23.38 26.95
N SER A 32 -18.45 22.97 28.19
CA SER A 32 -17.40 22.54 29.11
C SER A 32 -17.29 21.02 29.19
N PHE A 33 -16.15 20.54 29.68
CA PHE A 33 -15.92 19.13 30.00
C PHE A 33 -16.79 18.72 31.21
N GLY A 34 -17.53 17.60 31.11
CA GLY A 34 -18.41 17.11 32.17
C GLY A 34 -19.76 16.56 31.68
N SER A 35 -20.50 15.91 32.59
CA SER A 35 -21.52 14.84 32.38
C SER A 35 -22.66 15.08 31.37
N THR A 36 -22.77 16.26 30.76
CA THR A 36 -23.79 16.61 29.77
C THR A 36 -23.24 16.65 28.34
N TYR A 37 -21.92 16.77 28.15
CA TYR A 37 -21.30 17.00 26.83
C TYR A 37 -20.34 15.89 26.41
N LEU A 38 -20.82 14.64 26.40
CA LEU A 38 -20.08 13.45 25.94
C LEU A 38 -19.58 13.59 24.47
N ALA A 39 -20.23 14.44 23.68
CA ALA A 39 -19.82 14.74 22.31
C ALA A 39 -18.41 15.36 22.24
N LEU A 40 -18.05 16.26 23.17
CA LEU A 40 -16.74 16.92 23.13
C LEU A 40 -15.60 15.92 23.41
N GLU A 41 -15.82 15.04 24.38
CA GLU A 41 -14.89 13.95 24.71
C GLU A 41 -14.72 12.97 23.55
N LEU A 42 -15.81 12.59 22.87
CA LEU A 42 -15.75 11.75 21.67
C LEU A 42 -14.94 12.40 20.55
N PHE A 43 -15.12 13.69 20.29
CA PHE A 43 -14.37 14.41 19.27
C PHE A 43 -12.87 14.44 19.58
N ILE A 44 -12.49 14.56 20.87
CA ILE A 44 -11.07 14.53 21.29
C ILE A 44 -10.49 13.14 21.10
N VAL A 45 -11.19 12.09 21.53
CA VAL A 45 -10.75 10.71 21.33
C VAL A 45 -10.61 10.40 19.84
N LEU A 46 -11.54 10.86 19.00
CA LEU A 46 -11.49 10.69 17.56
C LEU A 46 -10.31 11.45 16.93
N ALA A 47 -10.06 12.70 17.36
CA ALA A 47 -8.93 13.49 16.89
C ALA A 47 -7.60 12.82 17.21
N VAL A 48 -7.41 12.37 18.46
CA VAL A 48 -6.22 11.62 18.88
C VAL A 48 -6.10 10.31 18.10
N GLY A 49 -7.21 9.60 17.89
CA GLY A 49 -7.25 8.40 17.06
C GLY A 49 -6.75 8.66 15.64
N CYS A 50 -7.18 9.75 15.00
CA CYS A 50 -6.68 10.14 13.67
C CYS A 50 -5.17 10.42 13.67
N PHE A 51 -4.63 11.10 14.68
CA PHE A 51 -3.18 11.34 14.77
C PHE A 51 -2.38 10.05 14.99
N VAL A 52 -2.85 9.17 15.89
CA VAL A 52 -2.20 7.89 16.17
C VAL A 52 -2.19 6.99 14.94
N LEU A 53 -3.33 6.89 14.24
CA LEU A 53 -3.43 6.10 13.02
C LEU A 53 -2.59 6.68 11.88
N GLY A 54 -2.52 8.02 11.75
CA GLY A 54 -1.65 8.69 10.79
C GLY A 54 -0.17 8.41 11.06
N TRP A 55 0.26 8.54 12.31
CA TRP A 55 1.62 8.19 12.74
C TRP A 55 1.93 6.73 12.44
N MET A 56 1.05 5.81 12.83
CA MET A 56 1.26 4.37 12.68
C MET A 56 1.44 4.00 11.20
N LEU A 57 0.63 4.61 10.32
CA LEU A 57 0.72 4.43 8.88
C LEU A 57 2.01 5.01 8.28
N GLY A 58 2.46 6.17 8.75
CA GLY A 58 3.75 6.78 8.36
C GLY A 58 4.96 5.95 8.81
N ASN A 59 4.85 5.23 9.93
CA ASN A 59 5.85 4.26 10.40
C ASN A 59 5.77 2.90 9.69
N GLY A 60 4.90 2.75 8.67
CA GLY A 60 4.74 1.50 7.92
C GLY A 60 4.06 0.37 8.69
N GLY A 61 3.37 0.67 9.80
CA GLY A 61 2.77 -0.31 10.69
C GLY A 61 1.26 -0.13 10.89
N GLY A 62 0.62 -1.14 11.48
CA GLY A 62 -0.74 -1.04 12.00
C GLY A 62 -1.87 -1.60 11.14
N PRO A 63 -3.12 -1.46 11.61
CA PRO A 63 -4.28 -2.08 10.98
C PRO A 63 -4.56 -1.50 9.58
N LEU A 64 -4.27 -0.21 9.37
CA LEU A 64 -4.43 0.44 8.07
C LEU A 64 -3.30 0.12 7.08
N ALA A 65 -2.11 -0.28 7.54
CA ALA A 65 -1.00 -0.63 6.64
C ALA A 65 -1.31 -1.88 5.80
N ARG A 66 -2.25 -2.73 6.24
CA ARG A 66 -2.75 -3.87 5.46
C ARG A 66 -3.65 -3.45 4.29
N TRP A 67 -4.37 -2.33 4.41
CA TRP A 67 -5.26 -1.81 3.37
C TRP A 67 -4.59 -0.78 2.49
N PHE A 68 -3.68 0.01 3.05
CA PHE A 68 -2.92 1.03 2.35
C PHE A 68 -1.47 0.61 2.30
N SER A 69 -1.08 -0.02 1.19
CA SER A 69 0.29 -0.43 0.92
C SER A 69 1.26 0.73 1.16
N HIS A 70 2.27 0.46 1.97
CA HIS A 70 3.43 1.33 2.18
C HIS A 70 4.62 0.90 1.31
N GLU A 71 4.35 0.13 0.25
CA GLU A 71 5.37 -0.26 -0.72
C GLU A 71 5.87 0.97 -1.46
N THR A 72 7.19 1.18 -1.39
CA THR A 72 7.86 2.27 -2.10
C THR A 72 7.89 1.96 -3.60
N GLU A 73 7.95 3.00 -4.44
CA GLU A 73 8.07 2.82 -5.90
C GLU A 73 9.29 1.98 -6.27
N ASP A 74 10.38 2.10 -5.51
CA ASP A 74 11.59 1.28 -5.69
C ASP A 74 11.35 -0.21 -5.40
N ALA A 75 10.60 -0.52 -4.34
CA ALA A 75 10.26 -1.90 -3.99
C ALA A 75 9.37 -2.53 -5.07
N MET A 76 8.38 -1.75 -5.55
CA MET A 76 7.51 -2.16 -6.65
C MET A 76 8.30 -2.37 -7.95
N ALA A 77 9.16 -1.42 -8.32
CA ALA A 77 9.98 -1.49 -9.52
C ALA A 77 10.94 -2.68 -9.49
N LYS A 78 11.52 -2.97 -8.32
CA LYS A 78 12.38 -4.14 -8.12
C LYS A 78 11.62 -5.45 -8.31
N ARG A 79 10.40 -5.55 -7.76
CA ARG A 79 9.55 -6.72 -7.95
C ARG A 79 9.16 -6.89 -9.43
N VAL A 80 8.64 -5.85 -10.07
CA VAL A 80 8.25 -5.91 -11.48
C VAL A 80 9.43 -6.29 -12.37
N ARG A 81 10.62 -5.74 -12.10
CA ARG A 81 11.84 -6.12 -12.83
C ARG A 81 12.19 -7.60 -12.64
N SER A 82 12.06 -8.11 -11.41
CA SER A 82 12.27 -9.54 -11.13
C SER A 82 11.26 -10.41 -11.89
N ASP A 83 9.99 -10.02 -11.88
CA ASP A 83 8.91 -10.75 -12.57
C ASP A 83 9.18 -10.78 -14.10
N ILE A 84 9.63 -9.66 -14.69
CA ILE A 84 10.01 -9.59 -16.12
C ILE A 84 11.24 -10.46 -16.42
N GLU A 85 12.26 -10.44 -15.57
CA GLU A 85 13.47 -11.24 -15.76
C GLU A 85 13.16 -12.75 -15.68
N GLU A 86 12.25 -13.15 -14.80
CA GLU A 86 11.77 -14.53 -14.70
C GLU A 86 11.01 -14.97 -15.96
N VAL A 87 10.14 -14.10 -16.49
CA VAL A 87 9.43 -14.36 -17.76
C VAL A 87 10.41 -14.55 -18.91
N HIS A 88 11.38 -13.64 -19.09
CA HIS A 88 12.39 -13.77 -20.14
C HIS A 88 13.22 -15.05 -20.00
N ARG A 89 13.60 -15.41 -18.78
CA ARG A 89 14.31 -16.67 -18.53
C ARG A 89 13.47 -17.89 -18.93
N SER A 90 12.16 -17.86 -18.64
CA SER A 90 11.23 -18.92 -19.03
C SER A 90 11.08 -19.02 -20.55
N GLU A 91 11.02 -17.89 -21.25
CA GLU A 91 10.98 -17.83 -22.72
C GLU A 91 12.26 -18.42 -23.35
N ASP A 92 13.44 -18.06 -22.83
CA ASP A 92 14.73 -18.59 -23.30
C ASP A 92 14.84 -20.11 -23.15
N VAL A 93 14.38 -20.64 -22.02
CA VAL A 93 14.34 -22.10 -21.80
C VAL A 93 13.40 -22.73 -22.81
N THR A 94 12.20 -22.20 -22.98
CA THR A 94 11.20 -22.71 -23.94
C THR A 94 11.74 -22.71 -25.38
N ALA A 95 12.44 -21.64 -25.79
CA ALA A 95 13.08 -21.55 -27.10
C ALA A 95 14.15 -22.64 -27.29
N LYS A 96 14.97 -22.91 -26.26
CA LYS A 96 15.97 -23.99 -26.29
C LYS A 96 15.34 -25.39 -26.36
N TRP A 97 14.21 -25.59 -25.68
CA TRP A 97 13.44 -26.83 -25.80
C TRP A 97 12.91 -27.03 -27.23
N ALA A 98 12.36 -25.97 -27.84
CA ALA A 98 11.88 -26.01 -29.22
C ALA A 98 13.01 -26.29 -30.23
N GLU A 99 14.19 -25.70 -30.04
CA GLU A 99 15.37 -25.99 -30.88
C GLU A 99 15.84 -27.44 -30.74
N MET A 100 15.88 -27.98 -29.51
CA MET A 100 16.20 -29.38 -29.28
C MET A 100 15.18 -30.33 -29.92
N GLU A 101 13.89 -30.04 -29.79
CA GLU A 101 12.82 -30.84 -30.39
C GLU A 101 12.93 -30.85 -31.92
N ALA A 102 13.15 -29.69 -32.53
CA ALA A 102 13.38 -29.59 -33.96
C ALA A 102 14.59 -30.40 -34.42
N LYS A 103 15.70 -30.36 -33.65
CA LYS A 103 16.90 -31.13 -33.96
C LYS A 103 16.65 -32.65 -33.89
N VAL A 104 16.00 -33.12 -32.84
CA VAL A 104 15.64 -34.55 -32.69
C VAL A 104 14.76 -35.01 -33.86
N LEU A 105 13.74 -34.23 -34.22
CA LEU A 105 12.87 -34.53 -35.36
C LEU A 105 13.65 -34.64 -36.69
N THR A 106 14.65 -33.78 -36.91
CA THR A 106 15.50 -33.89 -38.10
C THR A 106 16.43 -35.10 -38.10
N GLU A 107 16.90 -35.52 -36.91
CA GLU A 107 17.77 -36.68 -36.74
C GLU A 107 16.98 -37.97 -37.03
N ASP A 108 15.78 -38.12 -36.44
CA ASP A 108 14.88 -39.25 -36.68
C ASP A 108 14.53 -39.40 -38.18
N LEU A 109 14.17 -38.29 -38.86
CA LEU A 109 13.87 -38.30 -40.30
C LEU A 109 15.08 -38.68 -41.18
N SER A 110 16.29 -38.44 -40.70
CA SER A 110 17.52 -38.77 -41.42
C SER A 110 17.95 -40.23 -41.22
N GLU A 111 17.57 -40.86 -40.11
CA GLU A 111 17.82 -42.28 -39.84
C GLU A 111 16.80 -43.21 -40.53
N GLU A 112 15.59 -42.72 -40.80
CA GLU A 112 14.56 -43.47 -41.54
C GLU A 112 14.72 -43.46 -43.07
N ALA A 113 15.66 -42.68 -43.62
CA ALA A 113 15.92 -42.52 -45.07
C ALA A 113 17.11 -43.36 -45.57
#